data_AF-V8D464-F1
#
_entry.id   AF-V8D464-F1
#
_cell.length_a   1.000
_cell.length_b   1.000
_cell.length_c   1.000
_cell.angle_alpha   90.00
_cell.angle_beta   90.00
_cell.angle_gamma   90.00
#
_symmetry.space_group_name_H-M   'P 1'
#
loop_
_entity.id
_entity.type
_entity.pdbx_description
1 polymer ?
#
loop_
_entity_poly.entity_id
_entity_poly.type
_entity_poly.pdbx_seq_one_letter_code
_entity_poly.pdbx_strand_id
1 'polypeptide(L)'
;MGRTSGTLSKDQRWLCYAVGGWQMLDCLIDPATGISRLMQSMAGSSNGQRDGEGPDWLREGFRCAYGTIASGMSYSRARQGSVVVTTAELAAFAATLPADLIAQMKHCRHRYQSVLVARWDWCNCGRDCGRATHYTPEQYQEEKELFFHTLSEEKRLLRIAFAIDAMAEPDDLFDLLALTDH
;
A
#
# COMPACT_ATOMS: atom_id res chain seq x y z
N MET A 1 4.56 -19.69 22.37
CA MET A 1 5.25 -18.40 22.21
C MET A 1 4.20 -17.32 22.02
N GLY A 2 4.04 -16.46 23.02
CA GLY A 2 2.97 -15.46 23.05
C GLY A 2 3.23 -14.34 22.05
N ARG A 3 2.31 -14.14 21.10
CA ARG A 3 2.27 -12.92 20.29
C ARG A 3 2.05 -11.74 21.23
N THR A 4 2.98 -10.80 21.27
CA THR A 4 2.74 -9.49 21.88
C THR A 4 1.67 -8.78 21.07
N SER A 5 0.50 -8.60 21.67
CA SER A 5 -0.59 -7.82 21.11
C SER A 5 -0.05 -6.43 20.75
N GLY A 6 0.00 -6.11 19.46
CA GLY A 6 0.52 -4.83 18.93
C GLY A 6 1.67 -4.94 17.93
N THR A 7 2.29 -6.11 17.73
CA THR A 7 3.40 -6.25 16.77
C THR A 7 3.10 -7.32 15.72
N LEU A 8 2.95 -6.90 14.45
CA LEU A 8 2.91 -7.81 13.29
C LEU A 8 4.28 -8.49 13.09
N SER A 9 4.27 -9.77 12.72
CA SER A 9 5.48 -10.50 12.31
C SER A 9 6.07 -9.97 10.98
N LYS A 10 7.31 -10.37 10.65
CA LYS A 10 7.97 -10.04 9.37
C LYS A 10 7.09 -10.39 8.16
N ASP A 11 6.56 -11.61 8.12
CA ASP A 11 5.68 -12.05 7.05
C ASP A 11 4.35 -11.28 7.00
N GLN A 12 3.76 -10.97 8.16
CA GLN A 12 2.53 -10.19 8.24
C GLN A 12 2.72 -8.75 7.75
N ARG A 13 3.87 -8.14 8.04
CA ARG A 13 4.25 -6.81 7.53
C ARG A 13 4.42 -6.81 6.02
N TRP A 14 5.09 -7.83 5.47
CA TRP A 14 5.18 -8.03 4.02
C TRP A 14 3.80 -8.21 3.38
N LEU A 15 2.91 -8.99 4.00
CA LEU A 15 1.54 -9.17 3.53
C LEU A 15 0.76 -7.85 3.50
N CYS A 16 0.85 -7.03 4.54
CA CYS A 16 0.18 -5.72 4.56
C CYS A 16 0.81 -4.73 3.55
N TYR A 17 2.13 -4.75 3.41
CA TYR A 17 2.83 -3.93 2.41
C TYR A 17 2.45 -4.28 0.97
N ALA A 18 2.25 -5.57 0.70
CA ALA A 18 1.78 -6.10 -0.58
C ALA A 18 0.39 -5.59 -0.97
N VAL A 19 -0.54 -5.48 -0.02
CA VAL A 19 -1.84 -4.83 -0.25
C VAL A 19 -1.61 -3.40 -0.75
N GLY A 20 -0.72 -2.68 -0.06
CA GLY A 20 -0.23 -1.40 -0.51
C GLY A 20 -1.32 -0.37 -0.79
N GLY A 21 -1.00 0.56 -1.69
CA GLY A 21 -1.98 1.52 -2.18
C GLY A 21 -2.49 2.50 -1.13
N TRP A 22 -3.41 3.33 -1.59
CA TRP A 22 -4.18 4.21 -0.72
C TRP A 22 -5.06 3.44 0.28
N GLN A 23 -5.46 2.21 -0.04
CA GLN A 23 -6.31 1.40 0.83
C GLN A 23 -5.58 1.02 2.12
N MET A 24 -4.30 0.62 2.03
CA MET A 24 -3.51 0.33 3.23
C MET A 24 -3.15 1.62 3.98
N LEU A 25 -2.86 2.73 3.29
CA LEU A 25 -2.72 4.04 3.95
C LEU A 25 -3.94 4.40 4.78
N ASP A 26 -5.15 4.28 4.22
CA ASP A 26 -6.40 4.56 4.93
C ASP A 26 -6.55 3.65 6.18
N CYS A 27 -6.14 2.37 6.09
CA CYS A 27 -6.15 1.45 7.24
C CYS A 27 -5.19 1.86 8.36
N LEU A 28 -4.07 2.54 8.05
CA LEU A 28 -3.12 3.00 9.06
C LEU A 28 -3.49 4.37 9.64
N ILE A 29 -4.05 5.26 8.79
CA ILE A 29 -4.46 6.62 9.16
C ILE A 29 -5.71 6.60 10.06
N ASP A 30 -6.72 5.85 9.65
CA ASP A 30 -7.99 5.68 10.35
C ASP A 30 -8.40 4.20 10.27
N PRO A 31 -7.93 3.37 11.22
CA PRO A 31 -8.17 1.94 11.19
C PRO A 31 -9.65 1.57 11.16
N ALA A 32 -10.52 2.31 11.85
CA ALA A 32 -11.94 2.00 11.89
C ALA A 32 -12.58 2.10 10.49
N THR A 33 -12.34 3.22 9.81
CA THR A 33 -12.91 3.47 8.48
C THR A 33 -12.17 2.72 7.38
N GLY A 34 -10.83 2.80 7.39
CA GLY A 34 -9.97 2.22 6.35
C GLY A 34 -10.11 0.70 6.26
N ILE A 35 -10.08 0.01 7.40
CA ILE A 35 -10.20 -1.45 7.44
C ILE A 35 -11.60 -1.89 6.98
N SER A 36 -12.64 -1.17 7.41
CA SER A 36 -14.02 -1.45 6.96
C SER A 36 -14.14 -1.35 5.44
N ARG A 37 -13.61 -0.28 4.83
CA ARG A 37 -13.59 -0.11 3.37
C ARG A 37 -12.78 -1.19 2.66
N LEU A 38 -11.60 -1.53 3.18
CA LEU A 38 -10.77 -2.58 2.60
C LEU A 38 -11.53 -3.92 2.55
N MET A 39 -12.15 -4.31 3.68
CA MET A 39 -12.92 -5.55 3.77
C MET A 39 -14.16 -5.55 2.86
N GLN A 40 -14.84 -4.41 2.69
CA GLN A 40 -15.98 -4.28 1.77
C GLN A 40 -15.57 -4.39 0.30
N SER A 41 -14.39 -3.86 -0.05
CA SER A 41 -13.88 -3.95 -1.44
C SER A 41 -13.46 -5.35 -1.85
N MET A 42 -13.28 -6.26 -0.88
CA MET A 42 -12.74 -7.60 -1.08
C MET A 42 -11.42 -7.62 -1.89
N ALA A 43 -10.57 -6.61 -1.68
CA ALA A 43 -9.36 -6.41 -2.47
C ALA A 43 -8.49 -7.68 -2.55
N GLY A 44 -7.88 -7.91 -3.70
CA GLY A 44 -6.99 -9.05 -3.91
C GLY A 44 -6.10 -8.83 -5.12
N SER A 45 -5.01 -9.57 -5.16
CA SER A 45 -4.10 -9.60 -6.30
C SER A 45 -3.60 -11.04 -6.48
N SER A 46 -3.52 -11.50 -7.73
CA SER A 46 -2.85 -12.75 -8.10
C SER A 46 -1.33 -12.62 -8.24
N ASN A 47 -0.80 -11.39 -8.16
CA ASN A 47 0.62 -11.09 -8.08
C ASN A 47 0.85 -10.17 -6.88
N GLY A 48 1.17 -10.75 -5.73
CA GLY A 48 1.22 -10.05 -4.45
C GLY A 48 2.52 -9.28 -4.24
N GLN A 49 3.55 -9.54 -5.05
CA GLN A 49 4.82 -8.82 -4.93
C GLN A 49 4.72 -7.47 -5.62
N ARG A 50 5.04 -6.41 -4.87
CA ARG A 50 5.16 -5.05 -5.40
C ARG A 50 6.57 -4.94 -5.99
N ASP A 51 6.66 -4.91 -7.31
CA ASP A 51 7.92 -4.76 -8.07
C ASP A 51 8.93 -5.93 -7.95
N GLY A 52 8.43 -7.15 -7.70
CA GLY A 52 9.27 -8.35 -7.60
C GLY A 52 10.03 -8.49 -6.28
N GLU A 53 9.83 -7.55 -5.36
CA GLU A 53 10.41 -7.56 -4.02
C GLU A 53 9.53 -8.36 -3.04
N GLY A 54 10.19 -9.07 -2.12
CA GLY A 54 9.55 -9.75 -0.98
C GLY A 54 9.60 -11.28 -1.03
N PRO A 55 9.04 -11.95 0.00
CA PRO A 55 9.14 -13.40 0.15
C PRO A 55 8.48 -14.18 -1.00
N ASP A 56 9.02 -15.35 -1.32
CA ASP A 56 8.51 -16.19 -2.43
C ASP A 56 7.05 -16.62 -2.24
N TRP A 57 6.62 -16.84 -1.00
CA TRP A 57 5.23 -17.23 -0.71
C TRP A 57 4.20 -16.16 -1.13
N LEU A 58 4.62 -14.90 -1.27
CA LEU A 58 3.75 -13.78 -1.64
C LEU A 58 3.50 -13.70 -3.16
N ARG A 59 4.28 -14.43 -3.97
CA ARG A 59 4.09 -14.49 -5.43
C ARG A 59 2.71 -15.00 -5.83
N GLU A 60 2.11 -15.85 -5.00
CA GLU A 60 0.76 -16.37 -5.21
C GLU A 60 -0.37 -15.36 -4.94
N GLY A 61 -0.01 -14.15 -4.51
CA GLY A 61 -0.97 -13.08 -4.28
C GLY A 61 -1.44 -12.94 -2.85
N PHE A 62 -2.53 -12.19 -2.69
CA PHE A 62 -3.22 -11.99 -1.42
C PHE A 62 -4.71 -11.77 -1.65
N ARG A 63 -5.47 -11.91 -0.56
CA ARG A 63 -6.88 -11.54 -0.51
C ARG A 63 -7.21 -10.85 0.81
N CYS A 64 -8.10 -9.87 0.73
CA CYS A 64 -8.65 -9.12 1.84
C CYS A 64 -10.14 -9.43 1.90
N ALA A 65 -10.58 -10.28 2.80
CA ALA A 65 -11.99 -10.61 2.93
C ALA A 65 -12.29 -11.20 4.32
N TYR A 66 -13.56 -11.14 4.71
CA TYR A 66 -14.07 -11.83 5.90
C TYR A 66 -13.29 -11.51 7.19
N GLY A 67 -12.83 -10.25 7.33
CA GLY A 67 -12.09 -9.80 8.51
C GLY A 67 -10.61 -10.20 8.54
N THR A 68 -10.05 -10.62 7.41
CA THR A 68 -8.64 -11.00 7.31
C THR A 68 -8.00 -10.55 6.01
N ILE A 69 -6.69 -10.35 6.07
CA ILE A 69 -5.78 -10.31 4.92
C ILE A 69 -5.03 -11.65 4.95
N ALA A 70 -5.07 -12.40 3.87
CA ALA A 70 -4.45 -13.71 3.77
C ALA A 70 -3.59 -13.82 2.51
N SER A 71 -2.46 -14.53 2.61
CA SER A 71 -1.63 -14.88 1.47
C SER A 71 -2.34 -15.86 0.54
N GLY A 72 -2.14 -15.70 -0.76
CA GLY A 72 -2.74 -16.50 -1.82
C GLY A 72 -4.19 -16.11 -2.15
N MET A 73 -4.56 -16.29 -3.41
CA MET A 73 -5.92 -16.01 -3.91
C MET A 73 -6.95 -17.11 -3.60
N SER A 74 -6.51 -18.26 -3.08
CA SER A 74 -7.43 -19.37 -2.79
C SER A 74 -8.34 -19.07 -1.61
N TYR A 75 -9.66 -19.19 -1.84
CA TYR A 75 -10.67 -19.11 -0.78
C TYR A 75 -10.80 -20.40 0.02
N SER A 76 -10.11 -21.47 -0.40
CA SER A 76 -10.13 -22.75 0.30
C SER A 76 -9.38 -22.66 1.63
N ARG A 77 -10.08 -22.98 2.72
CA ARG A 77 -9.50 -23.13 4.07
C ARG A 77 -8.45 -24.25 4.18
N ALA A 78 -8.29 -25.06 3.13
CA ALA A 78 -7.41 -26.22 3.13
C ALA A 78 -5.92 -25.91 2.85
N ARG A 79 -5.55 -24.67 2.49
CA ARG A 79 -4.15 -24.27 2.37
C ARG A 79 -3.53 -24.08 3.75
N GLN A 80 -3.03 -25.16 4.31
CA GLN A 80 -2.13 -25.17 5.47
C GLN A 80 -0.85 -24.41 5.08
N GLY A 81 -0.55 -23.31 5.78
CA GLY A 81 0.65 -22.48 5.53
C GLY A 81 0.39 -21.02 5.14
N SER A 82 -0.85 -20.54 5.10
CA SER A 82 -1.14 -19.13 4.78
C SER A 82 -0.68 -18.17 5.87
N VAL A 83 0.02 -17.11 5.49
CA VAL A 83 0.23 -15.93 6.34
C VAL A 83 -1.11 -15.19 6.43
N VAL A 84 -1.54 -14.87 7.65
CA VAL A 84 -2.83 -14.21 7.89
C VAL A 84 -2.65 -13.05 8.86
N VAL A 85 -3.31 -11.93 8.55
CA VAL A 85 -3.46 -10.76 9.42
C VAL A 85 -4.95 -10.52 9.64
N THR A 86 -5.37 -10.52 10.90
CA THR A 86 -6.72 -10.12 11.28
C THR A 86 -6.87 -8.61 11.28
N THR A 87 -8.10 -8.11 11.12
CA THR A 87 -8.39 -6.68 11.25
C THR A 87 -8.00 -6.12 12.63
N ALA A 88 -8.14 -6.92 13.69
CA ALA A 88 -7.74 -6.55 15.04
C ALA A 88 -6.22 -6.41 15.17
N GLU A 89 -5.44 -7.33 14.58
CA GLU A 89 -3.97 -7.23 14.55
C GLU A 89 -3.50 -6.00 13.75
N LEU A 90 -4.14 -5.70 12.62
CA LEU A 90 -3.84 -4.51 11.83
C LEU A 90 -4.17 -3.22 12.58
N ALA A 91 -5.33 -3.16 13.24
CA ALA A 91 -5.73 -2.00 14.05
C ALA A 91 -4.79 -1.79 15.24
N ALA A 92 -4.43 -2.87 15.94
CA ALA A 92 -3.48 -2.82 17.05
C ALA A 92 -2.10 -2.34 16.58
N PHE A 93 -1.64 -2.79 15.41
CA PHE A 93 -0.39 -2.32 14.81
C PHE A 93 -0.44 -0.84 14.44
N ALA A 94 -1.51 -0.39 13.79
CA ALA A 94 -1.69 1.01 13.42
C ALA A 94 -1.62 1.94 14.65
N ALA A 95 -2.16 1.50 15.80
CA ALA A 95 -2.09 2.24 17.06
C ALA A 95 -0.66 2.42 17.62
N THR A 96 0.32 1.64 17.14
CA THR A 96 1.73 1.78 17.53
C THR A 96 2.52 2.77 16.67
N LEU A 97 1.93 3.28 15.57
CA LEU A 97 2.65 4.12 14.63
C LEU A 97 2.89 5.54 15.20
N PRO A 98 4.07 6.15 14.95
CA PRO A 98 4.36 7.52 15.37
C PRO A 98 3.39 8.53 14.75
N ALA A 99 2.95 9.51 15.54
CA ALA A 99 2.03 10.55 15.09
C ALA A 99 2.54 11.34 13.87
N ASP A 100 3.85 11.60 13.82
CA ASP A 100 4.49 12.31 12.70
C ASP A 100 4.42 11.50 11.39
N LEU A 101 4.52 10.17 11.48
CA LEU A 101 4.38 9.30 10.32
C LEU A 101 2.92 9.30 9.83
N ILE A 102 1.96 9.23 10.76
CA ILE A 102 0.53 9.36 10.43
C ILE A 102 0.22 10.71 9.79
N ALA A 103 0.84 11.81 10.25
CA ALA A 103 0.68 13.13 9.66
C ALA A 103 1.21 13.17 8.21
N GLN A 104 2.37 12.59 7.94
CA GLN A 104 2.91 12.46 6.57
C GLN A 104 1.98 11.64 5.67
N MET A 105 1.45 10.52 6.17
CA MET A 105 0.49 9.69 5.45
C MET A 105 -0.79 10.45 5.12
N LYS A 106 -1.34 11.21 6.07
CA LYS A 106 -2.51 12.09 5.84
C LYS A 106 -2.23 13.12 4.75
N HIS A 107 -1.06 13.74 4.78
CA HIS A 107 -0.66 14.73 3.76
C HIS A 107 -0.56 14.08 2.37
N CYS A 108 0.12 12.94 2.27
CA CYS A 108 0.22 12.17 1.02
C CYS A 108 -1.16 11.76 0.50
N ARG A 109 -2.05 11.30 1.38
CA ARG A 109 -3.42 10.91 1.03
C ARG A 109 -4.27 12.06 0.54
N HIS A 110 -4.19 13.22 1.19
CA HIS A 110 -4.87 14.44 0.77
C HIS A 110 -4.43 14.86 -0.64
N ARG A 111 -3.12 14.87 -0.90
CA ARG A 111 -2.57 15.19 -2.22
C ARG A 111 -3.06 14.24 -3.32
N TYR A 112 -3.09 12.93 -3.06
CA TYR A 112 -3.66 11.96 -3.99
C TYR A 112 -5.14 12.24 -4.31
N GLN A 113 -5.94 12.57 -3.28
CA GLN A 113 -7.34 12.91 -3.48
C GLN A 113 -7.52 14.19 -4.29
N SER A 114 -6.70 15.23 -4.05
CA SER A 114 -6.73 16.46 -4.84
C SER A 114 -6.43 16.20 -6.32
N VAL A 115 -5.44 15.35 -6.63
CA VAL A 115 -5.12 14.96 -8.02
C VAL A 115 -6.26 14.16 -8.66
N LEU A 116 -6.88 13.21 -7.93
CA LEU A 116 -8.01 12.46 -8.46
C LEU A 116 -9.24 13.33 -8.71
N VAL A 117 -9.61 14.19 -7.75
CA VAL A 117 -10.76 15.10 -7.88
C VAL A 117 -10.54 16.05 -9.03
N ALA A 118 -9.34 16.62 -9.16
CA ALA A 118 -8.96 17.38 -10.34
C ALA A 118 -9.26 16.55 -11.59
N ARG A 119 -8.65 15.39 -11.81
CA ARG A 119 -8.94 14.55 -12.99
C ARG A 119 -10.41 14.32 -13.34
N TRP A 120 -11.31 14.19 -12.36
CA TRP A 120 -12.72 13.88 -12.64
C TRP A 120 -13.46 14.98 -13.40
N ASP A 121 -13.02 16.23 -13.33
CA ASP A 121 -13.67 17.36 -14.01
C ASP A 121 -13.09 17.67 -15.41
N TRP A 122 -12.15 16.85 -15.91
CA TRP A 122 -11.28 17.22 -17.04
C TRP A 122 -11.43 16.29 -18.25
N CYS A 123 -11.13 16.81 -19.44
CA CYS A 123 -11.03 16.04 -20.70
C CYS A 123 -9.71 16.30 -21.41
N ASN A 124 -9.10 15.25 -21.97
CA ASN A 124 -7.95 15.34 -22.88
C ASN A 124 -8.34 15.42 -24.37
N CYS A 125 -9.63 15.60 -24.67
CA CYS A 125 -10.16 15.54 -26.03
C CYS A 125 -9.88 16.81 -26.87
N GLY A 126 -9.39 17.90 -26.26
CA GLY A 126 -8.98 19.12 -26.95
C GLY A 126 -10.11 19.86 -27.69
N ARG A 127 -11.37 19.55 -27.37
CA ARG A 127 -12.59 20.08 -28.02
C ARG A 127 -13.61 20.39 -26.94
N ASP A 128 -14.52 21.32 -27.21
CA ASP A 128 -15.64 21.58 -26.32
C ASP A 128 -16.52 20.32 -26.17
N CYS A 129 -16.44 19.69 -24.99
CA CYS A 129 -17.01 18.37 -24.71
C CYS A 129 -17.92 18.37 -23.47
N GLY A 130 -18.28 19.55 -22.95
CA GLY A 130 -19.09 19.68 -21.73
C GLY A 130 -18.33 19.45 -20.42
N ARG A 131 -16.99 19.29 -20.46
CA ARG A 131 -16.14 19.38 -19.27
C ARG A 131 -15.75 20.83 -19.01
N ALA A 132 -15.65 21.19 -17.73
CA ALA A 132 -15.38 22.57 -17.31
C ALA A 132 -13.95 23.02 -17.64
N THR A 133 -12.99 22.10 -17.76
CA THR A 133 -11.58 22.46 -17.95
C THR A 133 -10.84 21.46 -18.86
N HIS A 134 -9.96 21.99 -19.72
CA HIS A 134 -9.09 21.22 -20.62
C HIS A 134 -7.64 21.54 -20.26
N TYR A 135 -6.82 20.51 -20.00
CA TYR A 135 -5.39 20.71 -19.77
C TYR A 135 -4.69 21.14 -21.06
N THR A 136 -3.73 22.07 -20.95
CA THR A 136 -2.67 22.14 -21.95
C THR A 136 -1.77 20.90 -21.82
N PRO A 137 -1.05 20.49 -22.88
CA PRO A 137 -0.11 19.37 -22.80
C PRO A 137 0.86 19.48 -21.61
N GLU A 138 1.33 20.69 -21.29
CA GLU A 138 2.23 20.96 -20.17
C GLU A 138 1.57 20.65 -18.82
N GLN A 139 0.35 21.15 -18.60
CA GLN A 139 -0.38 20.90 -17.36
C GLN A 139 -0.71 19.41 -17.16
N TYR A 140 -0.96 18.69 -18.25
CA TYR A 140 -1.12 17.23 -18.19
C TYR A 140 0.17 16.52 -17.77
N GLN A 141 1.34 16.97 -18.24
CA GLN A 141 2.62 16.40 -17.80
C GLN A 141 2.89 16.72 -16.33
N GLU A 142 2.66 17.96 -15.89
CA GLU A 142 2.81 18.35 -14.48
C GLU A 142 1.93 17.51 -13.56
N GLU A 143 0.67 17.28 -13.94
CA GLU A 143 -0.24 16.44 -13.16
C GLU A 143 0.22 14.97 -13.15
N LYS A 144 0.66 14.46 -14.30
CA LYS A 144 1.20 13.09 -14.42
C LYS A 144 2.44 12.91 -13.54
N GLU A 145 3.36 13.86 -13.54
CA GLU A 145 4.55 13.87 -12.68
C GLU A 145 4.16 13.91 -11.21
N LEU A 146 3.22 14.78 -10.82
CA LEU A 146 2.70 14.86 -9.47
C LEU A 146 2.04 13.54 -9.02
N PHE A 147 1.30 12.88 -9.91
CA PHE A 147 0.69 11.58 -9.63
C PHE A 147 1.77 10.52 -9.34
N PHE A 148 2.79 10.40 -10.19
CA PHE A 148 3.89 9.44 -9.96
C PHE A 148 4.71 9.77 -8.71
N HIS A 149 4.97 11.05 -8.43
CA HIS A 149 5.60 11.49 -7.19
C HIS A 149 4.77 11.06 -5.97
N THR A 150 3.45 11.22 -6.03
CA THR A 150 2.54 10.78 -4.97
C THR A 150 2.56 9.27 -4.75
N LEU A 151 2.56 8.48 -5.83
CA LEU A 151 2.68 7.02 -5.74
C LEU A 151 4.02 6.58 -5.14
N SER A 152 5.12 7.25 -5.50
CA SER A 152 6.45 6.98 -4.95
C SER A 152 6.50 7.28 -3.45
N GLU A 153 5.96 8.43 -3.04
CA GLU A 153 5.90 8.81 -1.63
C GLU A 153 5.01 7.88 -0.81
N GLU A 154 3.86 7.46 -1.35
CA GLU A 154 3.04 6.41 -0.74
C GLU A 154 3.85 5.13 -0.51
N LYS A 155 4.55 4.64 -1.54
CA LYS A 155 5.38 3.42 -1.44
C LYS A 155 6.42 3.59 -0.32
N ARG A 156 7.11 4.74 -0.27
CA ARG A 156 8.11 5.06 0.76
C ARG A 156 7.52 5.06 2.16
N LEU A 157 6.37 5.72 2.37
CA LEU A 157 5.71 5.80 3.68
C LEU A 157 5.28 4.42 4.18
N LEU A 158 4.77 3.56 3.30
CA LEU A 158 4.40 2.20 3.65
C LEU A 158 5.62 1.33 3.98
N ARG A 159 6.75 1.51 3.27
CA ARG A 159 8.01 0.83 3.63
C ARG A 159 8.46 1.20 5.03
N ILE A 160 8.41 2.49 5.38
CA ILE A 160 8.76 2.98 6.72
C ILE A 160 7.80 2.39 7.76
N ALA A 161 6.48 2.46 7.52
CA ALA A 161 5.47 1.99 8.45
C ALA A 161 5.64 0.51 8.81
N PHE A 162 5.85 -0.33 7.80
CA PHE A 162 6.05 -1.77 7.97
C PHE A 162 7.50 -2.15 8.22
N ALA A 163 8.42 -1.18 8.30
CA ALA A 163 9.85 -1.35 8.45
C ALA A 163 10.45 -2.36 7.44
N ILE A 164 10.02 -2.29 6.18
CA ILE A 164 10.43 -3.24 5.12
C ILE A 164 11.95 -3.28 4.96
N ASP A 165 12.59 -2.12 4.87
CA ASP A 165 14.03 -2.02 4.64
C ASP A 165 14.86 -2.48 5.85
N ALA A 166 14.34 -2.30 7.07
CA ALA A 166 14.99 -2.79 8.28
C ALA A 166 14.86 -4.32 8.48
N MET A 167 14.03 -4.98 7.66
CA MET A 167 13.85 -6.43 7.65
C MET A 167 14.64 -7.12 6.53
N ALA A 168 15.30 -6.38 5.64
CA ALA A 168 16.25 -6.95 4.69
C ALA A 168 17.43 -7.54 5.49
N GLU A 169 17.78 -8.80 5.20
CA GLU A 169 18.91 -9.43 5.91
C GLU A 169 20.22 -8.77 5.44
N PRO A 170 21.30 -8.81 6.23
CA PRO A 170 22.57 -8.16 5.87
C PRO A 170 23.14 -8.57 4.51
N ASP A 171 22.82 -9.77 4.03
CA ASP A 171 23.25 -10.26 2.70
C ASP A 171 22.60 -9.46 1.55
N ASP A 172 21.39 -8.90 1.75
CA ASP A 172 20.72 -8.04 0.75
C ASP A 172 21.32 -6.62 0.69
N LEU A 173 22.02 -6.19 1.74
CA LEU A 173 22.63 -4.85 1.82
C LEU A 173 23.95 -4.77 1.03
N PHE A 174 24.69 -5.87 0.93
CA PHE A 174 25.91 -5.95 0.12
C PHE A 174 25.60 -5.90 -1.38
N ASP A 175 24.51 -6.52 -1.83
CA ASP A 175 24.07 -6.45 -3.24
C ASP A 175 23.56 -5.06 -3.64
N LEU A 176 22.93 -4.32 -2.71
CA LEU A 176 22.50 -2.94 -2.95
C LEU A 176 23.66 -1.93 -3.02
N LEU A 177 24.72 -2.15 -2.24
CA LEU A 177 25.94 -1.32 -2.30
C LEU A 177 26.81 -1.66 -3.52
N ALA A 178 26.76 -2.90 -4.01
CA ALA A 178 27.45 -3.31 -5.23
C ALA A 178 26.84 -2.71 -6.52
N LEU A 179 25.59 -2.23 -6.48
CA LEU A 179 24.90 -1.60 -7.62
C LEU A 179 25.10 -0.09 -7.73
N THR A 180 25.75 0.55 -6.76
CA THR A 180 26.02 2.01 -6.78
C THR A 180 27.45 2.36 -7.20
N ASP A 181 28.31 1.37 -7.44
CA ASP A 181 29.72 1.55 -7.83
C ASP A 181 29.98 1.17 -9.31
N HIS A 182 29.18 1.68 -10.25
CA HIS A 182 29.50 1.69 -11.69
C HIS A 182 29.06 2.98 -12.38
#